data_AF-A0A3D1UC46-F1
#
_entry.id   AF-A0A3D1UC46-F1
#
_cell.length_a   1.000
_cell.length_b   1.000
_cell.length_c   1.000
_cell.angle_alpha   90.00
_cell.angle_beta   90.00
_cell.angle_gamma   90.00
#
_symmetry.space_group_name_H-M   'P 1'
#
loop_
_entity.id
_entity.type
_entity.pdbx_description
1 polymer ?
#
loop_
_entity_poly.entity_id
_entity_poly.type
_entity_poly.pdbx_seq_one_letter_code
_entity_poly.pdbx_strand_id
1 'polypeptide(L)'
;MTKILHVFVYLFVALAGAALWFELQLNAQRDTLADRGRLQEDYLIKIASTIEKAEPDKSVTTEMRMDVSPVEAKIVDTPETENILEDYKFYLEKQSLETFSWGARERQQLRDVYVTDAEGKPVMDGGRPLMDGPGTEKELLEQLFQACSAQQARLNTTREALKKLRDLLEQTVSEVNRLKPELRQAKVSETEAVSQQEKAEKSHNTLETQNVKIRSQIDELNAEIASLRDEAVSARDETDAAKEELAKALRENEQLKKVAKDALAQANVGPAAEAGADTSVTLPAGDKGTVVEADAEDLFAIVKLSNEALKELKGPELNKPLPRVELSVKRPGYKGVAGEFIGRLRLRQEVPGKNYVVCDILANWSQGEIKSNDVIFAD
;
A
#
# COMPACT_ATOMS: atom_id res chain seq x y z
N MET A 1 16.09 -93.62 -100.30
CA MET A 1 16.98 -92.88 -99.37
C MET A 1 16.68 -91.39 -99.31
N THR A 2 16.37 -90.72 -100.42
CA THR A 2 16.09 -89.28 -100.48
C THR A 2 14.88 -88.81 -99.65
N LYS A 3 13.71 -89.49 -99.69
CA LYS A 3 12.50 -89.02 -98.97
C LYS A 3 12.64 -89.03 -97.44
N ILE A 4 13.26 -90.05 -96.86
CA ILE A 4 13.48 -90.17 -95.41
C ILE A 4 14.44 -89.08 -94.92
N LEU A 5 15.50 -88.81 -95.69
CA LEU A 5 16.42 -87.71 -95.40
C LEU A 5 15.70 -86.36 -95.38
N HIS A 6 14.79 -86.10 -96.33
CA HIS A 6 14.03 -84.85 -96.35
C HIS A 6 13.12 -84.70 -95.12
N VAL A 7 12.47 -85.78 -94.66
CA VAL A 7 11.64 -85.76 -93.43
C VAL A 7 12.50 -85.44 -92.19
N PHE A 8 13.68 -86.05 -92.06
CA PHE A 8 14.60 -85.72 -90.97
C PHE A 8 15.09 -84.28 -91.05
N VAL A 9 15.42 -83.78 -92.25
CA VAL A 9 15.82 -82.37 -92.44
C VAL A 9 14.70 -81.42 -92.03
N TYR A 10 13.45 -81.66 -92.43
CA TYR A 10 12.33 -80.83 -91.99
C TYR A 10 12.08 -80.89 -90.49
N LEU A 11 12.23 -82.07 -89.87
CA LEU A 11 12.08 -82.24 -88.43
C LEU A 11 13.21 -81.51 -87.66
N PHE A 12 14.45 -81.58 -88.14
CA PHE A 12 15.57 -80.82 -87.58
C PHE A 12 15.37 -79.31 -87.72
N VAL A 13 14.88 -78.83 -88.86
CA VAL A 13 14.58 -77.40 -89.06
C VAL A 13 13.44 -76.95 -88.14
N ALA A 14 12.39 -77.76 -87.97
CA ALA A 14 11.29 -77.44 -87.06
C ALA A 14 11.74 -77.42 -85.58
N LEU A 15 12.56 -78.39 -85.16
CA LEU A 15 13.12 -78.42 -83.80
C LEU A 15 14.12 -77.29 -83.56
N ALA A 16 14.97 -76.96 -84.54
CA ALA A 16 15.87 -75.81 -84.46
C ALA A 16 15.09 -74.49 -84.40
N GLY A 17 14.03 -74.34 -85.19
CA GLY A 17 13.13 -73.18 -85.14
C GLY A 17 12.41 -73.04 -83.80
N ALA A 18 11.94 -74.15 -83.21
CA ALA A 18 11.33 -74.16 -81.89
C ALA A 18 12.35 -73.84 -80.78
N ALA A 19 13.56 -74.41 -80.85
CA ALA A 19 14.64 -74.11 -79.91
C ALA A 19 15.04 -72.63 -79.96
N LEU A 20 15.16 -72.05 -81.16
CA LEU A 20 15.47 -70.63 -81.37
C LEU A 20 14.34 -69.74 -80.83
N TRP A 21 13.07 -70.13 -81.02
CA TRP A 21 11.93 -69.41 -80.45
C TRP A 21 11.92 -69.45 -78.92
N PHE A 22 12.19 -70.61 -78.31
CA PHE A 22 12.33 -70.72 -76.85
C PHE A 22 13.53 -69.92 -76.32
N GLU A 23 14.65 -69.91 -77.03
CA GLU A 23 15.81 -69.08 -76.67
C GLU A 23 15.49 -67.58 -76.74
N LEU A 24 14.77 -67.15 -77.79
CA LEU A 24 14.29 -65.76 -77.90
C LEU A 24 13.34 -65.39 -76.75
N GLN A 25 12.41 -66.27 -76.40
CA GLN A 25 11.52 -66.03 -75.25
C GLN A 25 12.26 -66.00 -73.92
N LEU A 26 13.22 -66.91 -73.72
CA LEU A 26 14.02 -66.98 -72.50
C LEU A 26 14.91 -65.73 -72.35
N ASN A 27 15.53 -65.28 -73.44
CA ASN A 27 16.33 -64.05 -73.45
C ASN A 27 15.45 -62.83 -73.19
N ALA A 28 14.28 -62.72 -73.83
CA ALA A 28 13.33 -61.64 -73.55
C ALA A 28 12.90 -61.60 -72.07
N GLN A 29 12.70 -62.76 -71.43
CA GLN A 29 12.40 -62.85 -70.00
C GLN A 29 13.59 -62.46 -69.12
N ARG A 30 14.82 -62.83 -69.49
CA ARG A 30 16.04 -62.44 -68.78
C ARG A 30 16.29 -60.93 -68.84
N ASP A 31 16.10 -60.33 -70.01
CA ASP A 31 16.22 -58.88 -70.20
C ASP A 31 15.18 -58.16 -69.34
N THR A 32 13.94 -58.64 -69.34
CA THR A 32 12.86 -58.10 -68.51
C THR A 32 13.17 -58.21 -67.01
N LEU A 33 13.81 -59.29 -66.56
CA LEU A 33 14.21 -59.47 -65.16
C LEU A 33 15.37 -58.54 -64.77
N ALA A 34 16.36 -58.39 -65.64
CA ALA A 34 17.49 -57.49 -65.42
C ALA A 34 17.03 -56.03 -65.32
N ASP A 35 16.10 -55.62 -66.19
CA ASP A 35 15.53 -54.27 -66.15
C ASP A 35 14.71 -54.02 -64.87
N ARG A 36 13.99 -55.03 -64.37
CA ARG A 36 13.28 -54.95 -63.08
C ARG A 36 14.23 -54.86 -61.89
N GLY A 37 15.34 -55.60 -61.89
CA GLY A 37 16.36 -55.53 -60.85
C GLY A 37 17.03 -54.17 -60.77
N ARG A 38 17.41 -53.60 -61.93
CA ARG A 38 17.94 -52.22 -62.01
C ARG A 38 16.96 -51.19 -61.48
N LEU A 39 15.67 -51.35 -61.81
CA LEU A 39 14.63 -50.46 -61.31
C LEU A 39 14.52 -50.52 -59.78
N GLN A 40 14.55 -51.73 -59.21
CA GLN A 40 14.54 -51.93 -57.76
C GLN A 40 15.76 -51.30 -57.08
N GLU A 41 16.97 -51.52 -57.60
CA GLU A 41 18.20 -50.88 -57.12
C GLU A 41 18.05 -49.35 -57.05
N ASP A 42 17.55 -48.74 -58.12
CA ASP A 42 17.38 -47.30 -58.22
C ASP A 42 16.37 -46.74 -57.20
N TYR A 43 15.30 -47.47 -56.91
CA TYR A 43 14.31 -47.05 -55.90
C TYR A 43 14.84 -47.19 -54.47
N LEU A 44 15.65 -48.19 -54.19
CA LEU A 44 16.22 -48.38 -52.86
C LEU A 44 17.26 -47.32 -52.53
N ILE A 45 18.09 -46.96 -53.52
CA ILE A 45 19.02 -45.83 -53.41
C ILE A 45 18.26 -44.52 -53.13
N LYS A 46 17.11 -44.32 -53.77
CA LYS A 46 16.26 -43.16 -53.52
C LYS A 46 15.66 -43.15 -52.11
N ILE A 47 15.19 -44.30 -51.61
CA ILE A 47 14.64 -44.40 -50.24
C ILE A 47 15.74 -44.16 -49.20
N ALA A 48 16.95 -44.67 -49.42
CA ALA A 48 18.10 -44.35 -48.55
C ALA A 48 18.31 -42.84 -48.42
N SER A 49 18.20 -42.10 -49.52
CA SER A 49 18.34 -40.64 -49.53
C SER A 49 17.26 -39.86 -48.78
N THR A 50 16.27 -40.51 -48.16
CA THR A 50 15.28 -39.83 -47.32
C THR A 50 15.48 -40.09 -45.83
N ILE A 51 16.48 -40.88 -45.44
CA ILE A 51 16.72 -41.33 -44.06
C ILE A 51 17.93 -40.63 -43.49
N GLU A 52 17.78 -39.90 -42.39
CA GLU A 52 18.87 -39.05 -41.90
C GLU A 52 20.04 -39.91 -41.40
N LYS A 53 21.21 -39.64 -41.97
CA LYS A 53 22.44 -40.39 -41.80
C LYS A 53 23.18 -40.03 -40.51
N ALA A 54 22.94 -38.83 -39.99
CA ALA A 54 23.68 -38.29 -38.86
C ALA A 54 22.82 -37.39 -37.97
N GLU A 55 23.30 -37.20 -36.75
CA GLU A 55 22.66 -36.33 -35.77
C GLU A 55 22.72 -34.84 -36.18
N PRO A 56 21.75 -34.02 -35.73
CA PRO A 56 21.76 -32.57 -35.93
C PRO A 56 22.97 -31.87 -35.29
N ASP A 57 23.41 -30.78 -35.93
CA ASP A 57 24.49 -29.89 -35.48
C ASP A 57 24.16 -29.25 -34.12
N LYS A 58 25.02 -29.53 -33.14
CA LYS A 58 24.81 -29.17 -31.73
C LYS A 58 25.24 -27.75 -31.37
N SER A 59 25.81 -27.00 -32.32
CA SER A 59 26.34 -25.65 -32.09
C SER A 59 25.27 -24.55 -32.06
N VAL A 60 24.06 -24.82 -32.57
CA VAL A 60 22.97 -23.83 -32.62
C VAL A 60 22.31 -23.71 -31.25
N THR A 61 22.27 -22.49 -30.72
CA THR A 61 21.63 -22.14 -29.43
C THR A 61 20.45 -21.20 -29.62
N THR A 62 19.63 -21.09 -28.57
CA THR A 62 18.49 -20.17 -28.48
C THR A 62 18.55 -19.47 -27.11
N GLU A 63 17.94 -18.29 -27.00
CA GLU A 63 17.91 -17.53 -25.75
C GLU A 63 16.48 -17.18 -25.36
N MET A 64 16.18 -17.31 -24.06
CA MET A 64 14.93 -16.88 -23.44
C MET A 64 15.22 -16.29 -22.07
N ARG A 65 15.01 -14.97 -21.93
CA ARG A 65 15.33 -14.22 -20.73
C ARG A 65 14.14 -14.16 -19.77
N MET A 66 14.28 -14.75 -18.59
CA MET A 66 13.30 -14.70 -17.51
C MET A 66 13.79 -13.78 -16.40
N ASP A 67 12.94 -12.89 -15.91
CA ASP A 67 13.18 -12.11 -14.70
C ASP A 67 13.30 -13.06 -13.50
N VAL A 68 14.45 -13.06 -12.84
CA VAL A 68 14.73 -13.86 -11.63
C VAL A 68 14.82 -13.01 -10.37
N SER A 69 14.68 -11.69 -10.50
CA SER A 69 14.72 -10.78 -9.36
C SER A 69 13.61 -11.12 -8.36
N PRO A 70 13.87 -10.97 -7.06
CA PRO A 70 12.88 -11.25 -6.03
C PRO A 70 11.68 -10.29 -6.12
N VAL A 71 10.53 -10.74 -5.63
CA VAL A 71 9.31 -9.93 -5.52
C VAL A 71 9.29 -9.28 -4.13
N GLU A 72 9.99 -8.15 -4.02
CA GLU A 72 10.11 -7.34 -2.81
C GLU A 72 9.32 -6.04 -2.92
N ALA A 73 9.11 -5.35 -1.80
CA ALA A 73 8.44 -4.04 -1.73
C ALA A 73 9.40 -2.94 -2.21
N LYS A 74 9.90 -3.10 -3.43
CA LYS A 74 10.83 -2.20 -4.08
C LYS A 74 10.60 -2.24 -5.58
N ILE A 75 10.53 -1.07 -6.20
CA ILE A 75 10.49 -0.96 -7.66
C ILE A 75 11.89 -1.25 -8.20
N VAL A 76 11.95 -2.13 -9.19
CA VAL A 76 13.18 -2.56 -9.85
C VAL A 76 13.11 -2.08 -11.29
N ASP A 77 13.92 -1.07 -11.62
CA ASP A 77 13.93 -0.46 -12.96
C ASP A 77 14.57 -1.36 -14.01
N THR A 78 15.53 -2.18 -13.61
CA THR A 78 16.19 -3.16 -14.47
C THR A 78 16.25 -4.49 -13.74
N PRO A 79 15.34 -5.43 -14.04
CA PRO A 79 15.36 -6.73 -13.39
C PRO A 79 16.58 -7.54 -13.83
N GLU A 80 17.15 -8.28 -12.88
CA GLU A 80 18.06 -9.38 -13.15
C GLU A 80 17.32 -10.44 -13.97
N THR A 81 17.91 -10.83 -15.10
CA THR A 81 17.34 -11.84 -15.99
C THR A 81 18.33 -12.97 -16.25
N GLU A 82 17.81 -14.19 -16.30
CA GLU A 82 18.58 -15.39 -16.61
C GLU A 82 18.10 -15.98 -17.94
N ASN A 83 19.01 -16.58 -18.70
CA ASN A 83 18.64 -17.33 -19.89
C ASN A 83 18.20 -18.74 -19.48
N ILE A 84 16.89 -19.00 -19.45
CA ILE A 84 16.38 -20.31 -19.01
C ILE A 84 16.56 -21.41 -20.07
N LEU A 85 17.05 -21.05 -21.26
CA LEU A 85 17.38 -21.98 -22.34
C LEU A 85 18.90 -22.16 -22.50
N GLU A 86 19.72 -21.73 -21.53
CA GLU A 86 21.19 -21.84 -21.60
C GLU A 86 21.66 -23.29 -21.84
N ASP A 87 21.05 -24.26 -21.16
CA ASP A 87 21.33 -25.69 -21.33
C ASP A 87 20.45 -26.36 -22.40
N TYR A 88 19.50 -25.62 -23.00
CA TYR A 88 18.54 -26.20 -23.93
C TYR A 88 19.16 -26.45 -25.30
N LYS A 89 18.99 -27.69 -25.77
CA LYS A 89 19.57 -28.20 -27.01
C LYS A 89 18.64 -27.90 -28.19
N PHE A 90 18.65 -26.65 -28.63
CA PHE A 90 17.77 -26.17 -29.71
C PHE A 90 17.84 -27.01 -30.99
N TYR A 91 19.01 -27.57 -31.30
CA TYR A 91 19.23 -28.41 -32.46
C TYR A 91 18.28 -29.63 -32.55
N LEU A 92 17.65 -30.04 -31.44
CA LEU A 92 16.67 -31.13 -31.42
C LEU A 92 15.36 -30.77 -32.17
N GLU A 93 15.10 -29.49 -32.42
CA GLU A 93 13.99 -29.00 -33.25
C GLU A 93 14.33 -28.97 -34.75
N LYS A 94 15.62 -29.15 -35.12
CA LYS A 94 16.11 -28.95 -36.49
C LYS A 94 15.52 -29.99 -37.45
N GLN A 95 15.00 -29.50 -38.57
CA GLN A 95 14.44 -30.28 -39.67
C GLN A 95 15.47 -30.43 -40.80
N SER A 96 15.21 -31.38 -41.71
CA SER A 96 15.97 -31.55 -42.97
C SER A 96 17.46 -31.88 -42.77
N LEU A 97 17.77 -32.96 -42.04
CA LEU A 97 19.15 -33.42 -41.84
C LEU A 97 19.68 -34.24 -43.03
N GLU A 98 21.01 -34.35 -43.15
CA GLU A 98 21.69 -35.15 -44.20
C GLU A 98 21.23 -36.61 -44.15
N THR A 99 21.05 -37.24 -45.31
CA THR A 99 20.48 -38.59 -45.45
C THR A 99 21.45 -39.62 -46.05
N PHE A 100 21.10 -40.92 -46.02
CA PHE A 100 21.96 -41.97 -46.59
C PHE A 100 22.16 -41.77 -48.09
N SER A 101 23.39 -41.99 -48.56
CA SER A 101 23.73 -41.89 -49.98
C SER A 101 24.32 -43.23 -50.42
N TRP A 102 23.50 -44.05 -51.10
CA TRP A 102 23.92 -45.34 -51.64
C TRP A 102 24.49 -45.16 -53.05
N GLY A 103 25.76 -45.50 -53.23
CA GLY A 103 26.52 -45.27 -54.45
C GLY A 103 26.75 -46.54 -55.26
N ALA A 104 27.81 -46.53 -56.08
CA ALA A 104 28.12 -47.64 -57.00
C ALA A 104 28.40 -48.97 -56.27
N ARG A 105 28.96 -48.91 -55.05
CA ARG A 105 29.28 -50.08 -54.24
C ARG A 105 28.02 -50.72 -53.66
N GLU A 106 27.14 -49.92 -53.07
CA GLU A 106 25.87 -50.38 -52.50
C GLU A 106 24.97 -50.91 -53.62
N ARG A 107 24.99 -50.29 -54.80
CA ARG A 107 24.32 -50.82 -56.01
C ARG A 107 24.85 -52.20 -56.42
N GLN A 108 26.15 -52.45 -56.26
CA GLN A 108 26.71 -53.76 -56.55
C GLN A 108 26.24 -54.81 -55.54
N GLN A 109 26.19 -54.46 -54.25
CA GLN A 109 25.70 -55.34 -53.18
C GLN A 109 24.20 -55.65 -53.31
N LEU A 110 23.41 -54.74 -53.87
CA LEU A 110 22.00 -54.99 -54.21
C LEU A 110 21.82 -56.08 -55.29
N ARG A 111 22.89 -56.46 -56.01
CA ARG A 111 22.89 -57.58 -56.97
C ARG A 111 23.36 -58.89 -56.35
N ASP A 112 23.98 -58.81 -55.18
CA ASP A 112 24.55 -59.94 -54.49
C ASP A 112 23.49 -60.51 -53.54
N VAL A 113 22.77 -61.53 -54.03
CA VAL A 113 21.72 -62.22 -53.27
C VAL A 113 22.30 -63.19 -52.24
N TYR A 114 23.55 -63.61 -52.43
CA TYR A 114 24.22 -64.63 -51.63
C TYR A 114 25.47 -64.09 -50.96
N VAL A 115 25.74 -64.56 -49.75
CA VAL A 115 27.01 -64.32 -49.08
C VAL A 115 28.11 -65.02 -49.87
N THR A 116 29.17 -64.29 -50.22
CA THR A 116 30.30 -64.83 -50.98
C THR A 116 31.53 -65.02 -50.09
N ASP A 117 32.29 -66.08 -50.35
CA ASP A 117 33.60 -66.31 -49.74
C ASP A 117 34.71 -65.48 -50.40
N ALA A 118 35.96 -65.56 -49.90
CA ALA A 118 37.10 -64.82 -50.45
C ALA A 118 37.42 -65.16 -51.93
N GLU A 119 36.85 -66.24 -52.46
CA GLU A 119 36.98 -66.69 -53.84
C GLU A 119 35.78 -66.31 -54.71
N GLY A 120 34.79 -65.60 -54.14
CA GLY A 120 33.57 -65.16 -54.83
C GLY A 120 32.50 -66.25 -54.99
N LYS A 121 32.62 -67.39 -54.29
CA LYS A 121 31.64 -68.47 -54.34
C LYS A 121 30.59 -68.32 -53.24
N PRO A 122 29.33 -68.73 -53.47
CA PRO A 122 28.31 -68.65 -52.44
C PRO A 122 28.66 -69.54 -51.26
N VAL A 123 28.62 -68.97 -50.05
CA VAL A 123 28.73 -69.71 -48.81
C VAL A 123 27.48 -70.56 -48.63
N MET A 124 27.66 -71.85 -48.33
CA MET A 124 26.57 -72.82 -48.26
C MET A 124 26.24 -73.19 -46.82
N ASP A 125 24.95 -73.26 -46.48
CA ASP A 125 24.44 -73.84 -45.23
C ASP A 125 23.53 -75.03 -45.56
N GLY A 126 23.87 -76.22 -45.05
CA GLY A 126 23.08 -77.45 -45.27
C GLY A 126 22.80 -77.80 -46.75
N GLY A 127 23.66 -77.35 -47.68
CA GLY A 127 23.50 -77.56 -49.13
C GLY A 127 22.70 -76.46 -49.87
N ARG A 128 22.34 -75.35 -49.20
CA ARG A 128 21.71 -74.18 -49.83
C ARG A 128 22.59 -72.93 -49.67
N PRO A 129 22.65 -72.04 -50.68
CA PRO A 129 23.37 -70.78 -50.55
C PRO A 129 22.77 -69.90 -49.45
N LEU A 130 23.63 -69.29 -48.65
CA LEU A 130 23.23 -68.36 -47.60
C LEU A 130 22.87 -67.00 -48.22
N MET A 131 21.63 -66.55 -48.01
CA MET A 131 21.13 -65.26 -48.52
C MET A 131 21.18 -64.14 -47.46
N ASP A 132 21.48 -64.50 -46.23
CA ASP A 132 21.43 -63.63 -45.06
C ASP A 132 22.85 -63.43 -44.55
N GLY A 133 23.31 -62.19 -44.52
CA GLY A 133 24.60 -61.86 -43.94
C GLY A 133 25.31 -60.71 -44.66
N PRO A 134 26.52 -60.37 -44.18
CA PRO A 134 27.33 -59.27 -44.68
C PRO A 134 27.46 -59.24 -46.20
N GLY A 135 27.01 -58.14 -46.81
CA GLY A 135 27.18 -57.89 -48.23
C GLY A 135 26.07 -58.46 -49.12
N THR A 136 24.93 -58.88 -48.55
CA THR A 136 23.76 -59.28 -49.35
C THR A 136 22.73 -58.16 -49.49
N GLU A 137 21.94 -58.26 -50.57
CA GLU A 137 20.81 -57.36 -50.83
C GLU A 137 19.83 -57.30 -49.63
N LYS A 138 19.49 -58.46 -49.06
CA LYS A 138 18.56 -58.55 -47.94
C LYS A 138 19.05 -57.80 -46.70
N GLU A 139 20.35 -57.84 -46.43
CA GLU A 139 20.93 -57.11 -45.31
C GLU A 139 20.79 -55.59 -45.51
N LEU A 140 21.14 -55.08 -46.69
CA LEU A 140 21.00 -53.64 -47.01
C LEU A 140 19.54 -53.18 -46.91
N LEU A 141 18.62 -53.99 -47.41
CA LEU A 141 17.17 -53.73 -47.38
C LEU A 141 16.61 -53.68 -45.97
N GLU A 142 16.98 -54.64 -45.14
CA GLU A 142 16.53 -54.71 -43.75
C GLU A 142 17.11 -53.56 -42.93
N GLN A 143 18.40 -53.24 -43.12
CA GLN A 143 19.04 -52.10 -42.47
C GLN A 143 18.36 -50.78 -42.84
N LEU A 144 18.06 -50.60 -44.13
CA LEU A 144 17.35 -49.42 -44.61
C LEU A 144 15.97 -49.33 -43.98
N PHE A 145 15.17 -50.41 -44.07
CA PHE A 145 13.79 -50.43 -43.57
C PHE A 145 13.71 -50.17 -42.06
N GLN A 146 14.52 -50.85 -41.26
CA GLN A 146 14.53 -50.68 -39.81
C GLN A 146 14.96 -49.26 -39.40
N ALA A 147 15.94 -48.69 -40.09
CA ALA A 147 16.35 -47.29 -39.89
C ALA A 147 15.22 -46.33 -40.28
N CYS A 148 14.59 -46.52 -41.44
CA CYS A 148 13.46 -45.70 -41.92
C CYS A 148 12.34 -45.60 -40.90
N SER A 149 11.87 -46.74 -40.42
CA SER A 149 10.69 -46.82 -39.56
C SER A 149 10.97 -46.26 -38.16
N ALA A 150 12.12 -46.59 -37.58
CA ALA A 150 12.47 -46.12 -36.25
C ALA A 150 12.72 -44.60 -36.22
N GLN A 151 13.31 -44.06 -37.28
CA GLN A 151 13.69 -42.66 -37.36
C GLN A 151 12.49 -41.75 -37.63
N GLN A 152 11.64 -42.09 -38.61
CA GLN A 152 10.50 -41.27 -38.98
C GLN A 152 9.48 -41.12 -37.83
N ALA A 153 9.24 -42.19 -37.08
CA ALA A 153 8.32 -42.17 -35.96
C ALA A 153 8.85 -41.31 -34.81
N ARG A 154 10.13 -41.43 -34.46
CA ARG A 154 10.72 -40.72 -33.33
C ARG A 154 10.90 -39.24 -33.58
N LEU A 155 11.31 -38.86 -34.80
CA LEU A 155 11.62 -37.48 -35.12
C LEU A 155 10.38 -36.59 -35.18
N ASN A 156 9.30 -37.06 -35.79
CA ASN A 156 8.12 -36.23 -35.96
C ASN A 156 7.42 -35.97 -34.62
N THR A 157 7.23 -37.01 -33.80
CA THR A 157 6.60 -36.86 -32.49
C THR A 157 7.43 -35.97 -31.56
N THR A 158 8.76 -36.10 -31.59
CA THR A 158 9.63 -35.36 -30.67
C THR A 158 9.82 -33.91 -31.09
N ARG A 159 10.06 -33.63 -32.39
CA ARG A 159 10.20 -32.26 -32.90
C ARG A 159 8.94 -31.44 -32.66
N GLU A 160 7.77 -32.06 -32.82
CA GLU A 160 6.50 -31.38 -32.58
C GLU A 160 6.25 -31.13 -31.09
N ALA A 161 6.51 -32.11 -30.22
CA ALA A 161 6.34 -31.95 -28.78
C ALA A 161 7.31 -30.90 -28.20
N LEU A 162 8.57 -30.90 -28.64
CA LEU A 162 9.59 -29.93 -28.19
C LEU A 162 9.22 -28.51 -28.59
N LYS A 163 8.79 -28.31 -29.85
CA LYS A 163 8.33 -27.00 -30.29
C LYS A 163 7.13 -26.50 -29.48
N LYS A 164 6.12 -27.34 -29.27
CA LYS A 164 4.95 -26.99 -28.44
C LYS A 164 5.34 -26.61 -27.01
N LEU A 165 6.28 -27.35 -26.42
CA LEU A 165 6.75 -27.07 -25.06
C LEU A 165 7.55 -25.76 -25.00
N ARG A 166 8.41 -25.49 -25.98
CA ARG A 166 9.12 -24.21 -26.10
C ARG A 166 8.16 -23.03 -26.22
N ASP A 167 7.12 -23.17 -27.06
CA ASP A 167 6.12 -22.12 -27.27
C ASP A 167 5.29 -21.86 -25.98
N LEU A 168 4.93 -22.91 -25.22
CA LEU A 168 4.26 -22.75 -23.92
C LEU A 168 5.17 -22.13 -22.86
N LEU A 169 6.46 -22.48 -22.87
CA LEU A 169 7.45 -21.91 -21.97
C LEU A 169 7.64 -20.41 -22.26
N GLU A 170 7.71 -20.03 -23.54
CA GLU A 170 7.80 -18.63 -23.97
C GLU A 170 6.62 -17.80 -23.48
N GLN A 171 5.40 -18.34 -23.59
CA GLN A 171 4.19 -17.71 -23.05
C GLN A 171 4.26 -17.56 -21.53
N THR A 172 4.70 -18.60 -20.82
CA THR A 172 4.81 -18.59 -19.36
C THR A 172 5.86 -17.58 -18.88
N VAL A 173 7.03 -17.52 -19.52
CA VAL A 173 8.07 -16.54 -19.20
C VAL A 173 7.59 -15.12 -19.45
N SER A 174 6.91 -14.89 -20.58
CA SER A 174 6.35 -13.58 -20.90
C SER A 174 5.35 -13.13 -19.83
N GLU A 175 4.50 -14.04 -19.35
CA GLU A 175 3.52 -13.76 -18.31
C GLU A 175 4.18 -13.51 -16.94
N VAL A 176 5.19 -14.30 -16.56
CA VAL A 176 5.98 -14.08 -15.34
C VAL A 176 6.65 -12.71 -15.38
N ASN A 177 7.30 -12.35 -16.49
CA ASN A 177 7.96 -11.06 -16.67
C ASN A 177 6.97 -9.88 -16.63
N ARG A 178 5.71 -10.10 -17.03
CA ARG A 178 4.63 -9.12 -16.92
C ARG A 178 4.09 -8.99 -15.49
N LEU A 179 3.86 -10.10 -14.81
CA LEU A 179 3.24 -10.13 -13.48
C LEU A 179 4.19 -9.69 -12.36
N LYS A 180 5.49 -10.01 -12.45
CA LYS A 180 6.47 -9.63 -11.42
C LYS A 180 6.49 -8.14 -11.09
N PRO A 181 6.58 -7.19 -12.05
CA PRO A 181 6.54 -5.76 -11.72
C PRO A 181 5.21 -5.34 -11.09
N GLU A 182 4.08 -5.88 -11.55
CA GLU A 182 2.75 -5.63 -10.96
C GLU A 182 2.71 -6.08 -9.49
N LEU A 183 3.27 -7.26 -9.17
CA LEU A 183 3.35 -7.76 -7.81
C LEU A 183 4.28 -6.92 -6.92
N ARG A 184 5.43 -6.46 -7.44
CA ARG A 184 6.32 -5.54 -6.68
C ARG A 184 5.61 -4.24 -6.35
N GLN A 185 4.89 -3.67 -7.31
CA GLN A 185 4.10 -2.46 -7.09
C GLN A 185 2.99 -2.68 -6.06
N ALA A 186 2.28 -3.80 -6.13
CA ALA A 186 1.27 -4.15 -5.14
C ALA A 186 1.88 -4.27 -3.73
N LYS A 187 3.08 -4.87 -3.61
CA LYS A 187 3.79 -5.03 -2.34
C LYS A 187 4.28 -3.69 -1.77
N VAL A 188 4.72 -2.76 -2.61
CA VAL A 188 5.03 -1.38 -2.19
C VAL A 188 3.78 -0.73 -1.59
N SER A 189 2.66 -0.75 -2.32
CA SER A 189 1.39 -0.19 -1.84
C SER A 189 0.92 -0.84 -0.53
N GLU A 190 1.10 -2.15 -0.37
CA GLU A 190 0.79 -2.87 0.87
C GLU A 190 1.65 -2.36 2.04
N THR A 191 2.97 -2.24 1.86
CA THR A 191 3.85 -1.72 2.92
C THR A 191 3.54 -0.28 3.30
N GLU A 192 3.17 0.56 2.34
CA GLU A 192 2.72 1.92 2.60
C GLU A 192 1.42 1.96 3.39
N ALA A 193 0.45 1.12 3.02
CA ALA A 193 -0.83 1.00 3.72
C ALA A 193 -0.63 0.52 5.17
N VAL A 194 0.22 -0.48 5.40
CA VAL A 194 0.56 -0.96 6.76
C VAL A 194 1.18 0.16 7.59
N SER A 195 2.12 0.93 7.04
CA SER A 195 2.72 2.06 7.75
C SER A 195 1.70 3.15 8.10
N GLN A 196 0.75 3.44 7.21
CA GLN A 196 -0.34 4.37 7.48
C GLN A 196 -1.28 3.85 8.59
N GLN A 197 -1.60 2.55 8.57
CA GLN A 197 -2.41 1.91 9.60
C GLN A 197 -1.76 2.01 10.98
N GLU A 198 -0.45 1.74 11.10
CA GLU A 198 0.28 1.87 12.37
C GLU A 198 0.27 3.32 12.89
N LYS A 199 0.38 4.31 12.01
CA LYS A 199 0.29 5.74 12.39
C LYS A 199 -1.11 6.09 12.87
N ALA A 200 -2.15 5.61 12.18
CA ALA A 200 -3.54 5.81 12.56
C ALA A 200 -3.84 5.18 13.92
N GLU A 201 -3.34 3.97 14.18
CA GLU A 201 -3.52 3.26 15.45
C GLU A 201 -2.85 3.99 16.63
N LYS A 202 -1.61 4.50 16.43
CA LYS A 202 -0.95 5.34 17.45
C LYS A 202 -1.74 6.62 17.76
N SER A 203 -2.28 7.27 16.74
CA SER A 203 -3.14 8.45 16.90
C SER A 203 -4.43 8.11 17.65
N HIS A 204 -5.08 6.99 17.28
CA HIS A 204 -6.27 6.49 17.95
C HIS A 204 -6.03 6.25 19.45
N ASN A 205 -4.97 5.52 19.81
CA ASN A 205 -4.63 5.22 21.21
C ASN A 205 -4.34 6.51 22.01
N THR A 206 -3.73 7.50 21.37
CA THR A 206 -3.48 8.81 21.99
C THR A 206 -4.80 9.54 22.27
N LEU A 207 -5.70 9.60 21.28
CA LEU A 207 -7.01 10.23 21.41
C LEU A 207 -7.91 9.49 22.41
N GLU A 208 -7.83 8.17 22.47
CA GLU A 208 -8.56 7.35 23.43
C GLU A 208 -8.09 7.62 24.86
N THR A 209 -6.78 7.69 25.08
CA THR A 209 -6.18 8.06 26.38
C THR A 209 -6.61 9.48 26.80
N GLN A 210 -6.60 10.43 25.87
CA GLN A 210 -7.09 11.79 26.14
C GLN A 210 -8.58 11.81 26.49
N ASN A 211 -9.41 11.04 25.79
CA ASN A 211 -10.83 10.91 26.09
C ASN A 211 -11.07 10.37 27.50
N VAL A 212 -10.33 9.34 27.92
CA VAL A 212 -10.43 8.80 29.29
C VAL A 212 -10.07 9.88 30.32
N LYS A 213 -8.99 10.63 30.11
CA LYS A 213 -8.58 11.72 31.00
C LYS A 213 -9.60 12.85 31.07
N ILE A 214 -10.18 13.24 29.94
CA ILE A 214 -11.23 14.28 29.91
C ILE A 214 -12.47 13.78 30.66
N ARG A 215 -12.87 12.52 30.47
CA ARG A 215 -14.00 11.93 31.21
C ARG A 215 -13.76 11.93 32.72
N SER A 216 -12.57 11.53 33.18
CA SER A 216 -12.25 11.58 34.61
C SER A 216 -12.26 13.01 35.17
N GLN A 217 -11.76 13.99 34.41
CA GLN A 217 -11.84 15.41 34.80
C GLN A 217 -13.28 15.91 34.88
N ILE A 218 -14.16 15.48 33.97
CA ILE A 218 -15.59 15.81 34.04
C ILE A 218 -16.22 15.21 35.30
N ASP A 219 -15.92 13.96 35.63
CA ASP A 219 -16.45 13.30 36.83
C ASP A 219 -15.97 14.00 38.11
N GLU A 220 -14.69 14.38 38.18
CA GLU A 220 -14.10 15.12 39.30
C GLU A 220 -14.74 16.51 39.47
N LEU A 221 -14.87 17.28 38.38
CA LEU A 221 -15.54 18.58 38.40
C LEU A 221 -17.03 18.47 38.77
N ASN A 222 -17.72 17.42 38.32
CA ASN A 222 -19.11 17.19 38.69
C ASN A 222 -19.26 16.86 40.18
N ALA A 223 -18.32 16.10 40.75
CA ALA A 223 -18.29 15.82 42.19
C ALA A 223 -18.01 17.10 43.00
N GLU A 224 -17.09 17.95 42.54
CA GLU A 224 -16.79 19.25 43.15
C GLU A 224 -18.01 20.18 43.09
N ILE A 225 -18.70 20.26 41.94
CA ILE A 225 -19.95 21.02 41.78
C ILE A 225 -21.03 20.53 42.76
N ALA A 226 -21.14 19.22 42.97
CA ALA A 226 -22.09 18.66 43.94
C ALA A 226 -21.74 19.07 45.38
N SER A 227 -20.47 18.95 45.78
CA SER A 227 -19.99 19.37 47.11
C SER A 227 -20.23 20.86 47.37
N LEU A 228 -19.86 21.72 46.42
CA LEU A 228 -20.06 23.17 46.53
C LEU A 228 -21.54 23.55 46.60
N ARG A 229 -22.42 22.79 45.93
CA ARG A 229 -23.86 23.00 46.06
C ARG A 229 -24.36 22.64 47.45
N ASP A 230 -23.92 21.53 48.02
CA ASP A 230 -24.29 21.13 49.38
C ASP A 230 -23.78 22.14 50.42
N GLU A 231 -22.53 22.62 50.27
CA GLU A 231 -21.98 23.70 51.10
C GLU A 231 -22.78 24.99 50.98
N ALA A 232 -23.16 25.39 49.76
CA ALA A 232 -23.98 26.58 49.55
C ALA A 232 -25.38 26.47 50.17
N VAL A 233 -25.97 25.27 50.18
CA VAL A 233 -27.24 25.00 50.88
C VAL A 233 -27.03 25.12 52.39
N SER A 234 -26.00 24.49 52.95
CA SER A 234 -25.70 24.57 54.40
C SER A 234 -25.45 26.00 54.86
N ALA A 235 -24.63 26.75 54.13
CA ALA A 235 -24.33 28.15 54.45
C ALA A 235 -25.59 29.03 54.38
N ARG A 236 -26.51 28.74 53.46
CA ARG A 236 -27.80 29.44 53.36
C ARG A 236 -28.68 29.14 54.58
N ASP A 237 -28.78 27.89 54.98
CA ASP A 237 -29.54 27.47 56.16
C ASP A 237 -28.98 28.12 57.44
N GLU A 238 -27.65 28.14 57.60
CA GLU A 238 -26.97 28.85 58.69
C GLU A 238 -27.25 30.36 58.67
N THR A 239 -27.22 30.97 57.48
CA THR A 239 -27.53 32.39 57.31
C THR A 239 -28.96 32.71 57.71
N ASP A 240 -29.92 31.86 57.33
CA ASP A 240 -31.33 32.04 57.66
C ASP A 240 -31.58 31.81 59.15
N ALA A 241 -30.90 30.85 59.79
CA ALA A 241 -30.91 30.67 61.24
C ALA A 241 -30.34 31.90 61.98
N ALA A 242 -29.18 32.40 61.54
CA ALA A 242 -28.55 33.59 62.11
C ALA A 242 -29.43 34.83 61.96
N LYS A 243 -30.15 34.99 60.84
CA LYS A 243 -31.14 36.07 60.68
C LYS A 243 -32.29 35.94 61.68
N GLU A 244 -32.76 34.72 61.94
CA GLU A 244 -33.83 34.49 62.91
C GLU A 244 -33.36 34.82 64.34
N GLU A 245 -32.16 34.40 64.72
CA GLU A 245 -31.54 34.78 65.99
C GLU A 245 -31.32 36.28 66.10
N LEU A 246 -30.83 36.93 65.05
CA LEU A 246 -30.69 38.38 65.00
C LEU A 246 -32.03 39.08 65.18
N ALA A 247 -33.10 38.58 64.56
CA ALA A 247 -34.44 39.12 64.72
C ALA A 247 -34.96 38.94 66.17
N LYS A 248 -34.67 37.81 66.83
CA LYS A 248 -34.96 37.61 68.26
C LYS A 248 -34.17 38.60 69.13
N ALA A 249 -32.86 38.70 68.92
CA ALA A 249 -31.99 39.62 69.64
C ALA A 249 -32.41 41.09 69.45
N LEU A 250 -32.86 41.47 68.26
CA LEU A 250 -33.41 42.80 67.98
C LEU A 250 -34.70 43.06 68.76
N ARG A 251 -35.63 42.10 68.82
CA ARG A 251 -36.86 42.22 69.64
C ARG A 251 -36.53 42.33 71.12
N GLU A 252 -35.59 41.54 71.61
CA GLU A 252 -35.09 41.63 72.98
C GLU A 252 -34.44 43.00 73.24
N ASN A 253 -33.63 43.51 72.31
CA ASN A 253 -33.05 44.85 72.39
C ASN A 253 -34.13 45.94 72.41
N GLU A 254 -35.18 45.84 71.60
CA GLU A 254 -36.31 46.76 71.63
C GLU A 254 -37.08 46.71 72.95
N GLN A 255 -37.28 45.51 73.50
CA GLN A 255 -37.89 45.34 74.83
C GLN A 255 -37.00 45.94 75.92
N LEU A 256 -35.69 45.69 75.88
CA LEU A 256 -34.72 46.29 76.79
C LEU A 256 -34.67 47.81 76.63
N LYS A 257 -34.76 48.36 75.41
CA LYS A 257 -34.89 49.80 75.18
C LYS A 257 -36.19 50.36 75.75
N LYS A 258 -37.32 49.65 75.65
CA LYS A 258 -38.57 50.06 76.30
C LYS A 258 -38.42 50.06 77.82
N VAL A 259 -37.87 49.00 78.41
CA VAL A 259 -37.59 48.92 79.85
C VAL A 259 -36.59 50.00 80.29
N ALA A 260 -35.55 50.28 79.51
CA ALA A 260 -34.59 51.34 79.77
C ALA A 260 -35.22 52.74 79.60
N LYS A 261 -36.16 52.91 78.67
CA LYS A 261 -36.93 54.15 78.48
C LYS A 261 -37.94 54.36 79.61
N ASP A 262 -38.56 53.31 80.11
CA ASP A 262 -39.44 53.33 81.28
C ASP A 262 -38.63 53.57 82.57
N ALA A 263 -37.40 53.05 82.65
CA ALA A 263 -36.44 53.36 83.71
C ALA A 263 -35.88 54.81 83.60
N LEU A 264 -35.64 55.32 82.38
CA LEU A 264 -35.32 56.73 82.13
C LEU A 264 -36.52 57.64 82.41
N ALA A 265 -37.76 57.18 82.22
CA ALA A 265 -38.97 57.93 82.60
C ALA A 265 -39.13 58.08 84.12
N GLN A 266 -38.45 57.25 84.93
CA GLN A 266 -38.31 57.43 86.38
C GLN A 266 -37.05 58.22 86.79
N ALA A 267 -36.13 58.50 85.87
CA ALA A 267 -34.89 59.22 86.12
C ALA A 267 -34.79 60.46 85.23
N ASN A 268 -35.17 61.60 85.79
CA ASN A 268 -34.91 62.94 85.27
C ASN A 268 -33.43 63.07 84.80
N VAL A 269 -33.17 63.37 83.51
CA VAL A 269 -32.10 64.22 82.94
C VAL A 269 -31.90 63.96 81.41
N GLY A 270 -32.03 65.04 80.61
CA GLY A 270 -31.05 65.50 79.61
C GLY A 270 -30.86 64.77 78.25
N PRO A 271 -30.68 65.49 77.12
CA PRO A 271 -30.78 64.95 75.76
C PRO A 271 -29.41 64.62 75.10
N ALA A 272 -29.40 63.66 74.16
CA ALA A 272 -28.45 63.47 73.04
C ALA A 272 -28.71 62.10 72.40
N ALA A 273 -28.48 61.80 71.13
CA ALA A 273 -28.24 62.55 69.90
C ALA A 273 -28.55 61.56 68.77
N GLU A 274 -29.15 62.05 67.68
CA GLU A 274 -29.32 61.28 66.46
C GLU A 274 -27.95 61.04 65.81
N ALA A 275 -27.58 59.77 65.65
CA ALA A 275 -26.64 59.32 64.63
C ALA A 275 -27.51 58.74 63.51
N GLY A 276 -27.49 59.23 62.28
CA GLY A 276 -26.36 59.71 61.51
C GLY A 276 -26.46 58.95 60.20
N ALA A 277 -27.30 59.47 59.30
CA ALA A 277 -27.56 58.88 57.99
C ALA A 277 -26.27 58.88 57.16
N ASP A 278 -25.89 57.71 56.68
CA ASP A 278 -24.74 57.50 55.81
C ASP A 278 -25.02 58.19 54.47
N THR A 279 -24.29 59.26 54.18
CA THR A 279 -24.42 60.02 52.94
C THR A 279 -23.78 59.26 51.79
N SER A 280 -24.60 58.58 50.98
CA SER A 280 -24.18 58.05 49.67
C SER A 280 -23.78 59.22 48.76
N VAL A 281 -22.52 59.29 48.36
CA VAL A 281 -22.05 60.25 47.35
C VAL A 281 -22.40 59.68 45.97
N THR A 282 -23.41 60.27 45.31
CA THR A 282 -23.72 59.97 43.90
C THR A 282 -22.85 60.84 43.00
N LEU A 283 -21.99 60.23 42.19
CA LEU A 283 -21.15 60.92 41.22
C LEU A 283 -21.93 61.16 39.91
N PRO A 284 -21.84 62.34 39.29
CA PRO A 284 -22.42 62.57 37.96
C PRO A 284 -21.81 61.63 36.92
N ALA A 285 -22.60 61.14 35.97
CA ALA A 285 -22.11 60.27 34.89
C ALA A 285 -21.05 60.97 34.03
N GLY A 286 -20.08 60.20 33.52
CA GLY A 286 -19.05 60.67 32.59
C GLY A 286 -17.62 60.26 32.95
N ASP A 287 -16.68 60.66 32.10
CA ASP A 287 -15.26 60.28 32.23
C ASP A 287 -14.59 61.07 33.37
N LYS A 288 -14.01 60.33 34.32
CA LYS A 288 -13.45 60.85 35.58
C LYS A 288 -11.92 60.82 35.64
N GLY A 289 -11.29 60.11 34.72
CA GLY A 289 -9.84 60.00 34.69
C GLY A 289 -9.34 58.87 33.83
N THR A 290 -8.06 58.55 33.98
CA THR A 290 -7.41 57.45 33.27
C THR A 290 -6.59 56.59 34.22
N VAL A 291 -6.46 55.31 33.87
CA VAL A 291 -5.54 54.39 34.53
C VAL A 291 -4.12 54.75 34.13
N VAL A 292 -3.24 54.92 35.10
CA VAL A 292 -1.82 55.21 34.89
C VAL A 292 -1.04 53.91 34.83
N GLU A 293 -1.32 53.02 35.77
CA GLU A 293 -0.67 51.74 35.94
C GLU A 293 -1.66 50.77 36.59
N ALA A 294 -1.61 49.51 36.21
CA ALA A 294 -2.44 48.46 36.77
C ALA A 294 -1.61 47.18 36.92
N ASP A 295 -1.75 46.55 38.07
CA ASP A 295 -1.18 45.24 38.36
C ASP A 295 -2.34 44.27 38.59
N ALA A 296 -2.54 43.37 37.62
CA ALA A 296 -3.61 42.39 37.67
C ALA A 296 -3.28 41.21 38.61
N GLU A 297 -2.01 40.97 38.94
CA GLU A 297 -1.58 39.91 39.84
C GLU A 297 -1.84 40.32 41.30
N ASP A 298 -1.47 41.54 41.66
CA ASP A 298 -1.67 42.11 43.00
C ASP A 298 -3.04 42.83 43.18
N LEU A 299 -3.89 42.78 42.16
CA LEU A 299 -5.26 43.34 42.14
C LEU A 299 -5.34 44.83 42.52
N PHE A 300 -4.39 45.66 42.10
CA PHE A 300 -4.42 47.11 42.32
C PHE A 300 -4.18 47.91 41.03
N ALA A 301 -4.70 49.13 41.01
CA ALA A 301 -4.47 50.08 39.92
C ALA A 301 -4.20 51.48 40.48
N ILE A 302 -3.31 52.22 39.84
CA ILE A 302 -3.06 53.63 40.10
C ILE A 302 -3.80 54.42 39.03
N VAL A 303 -4.68 55.31 39.47
CA VAL A 303 -5.52 56.11 38.57
C VAL A 303 -5.23 57.58 38.72
N LYS A 304 -5.29 58.32 37.62
CA LYS A 304 -5.22 59.78 37.60
C LYS A 304 -6.61 60.35 37.39
N LEU A 305 -7.18 60.96 38.42
CA LEU A 305 -8.48 61.61 38.35
C LEU A 305 -8.36 63.03 37.78
N SER A 306 -9.39 63.48 37.07
CA SER A 306 -9.49 64.87 36.63
C SER A 306 -9.72 65.81 37.82
N ASN A 307 -9.39 67.09 37.65
CA ASN A 307 -9.63 68.09 38.69
C ASN A 307 -11.13 68.26 38.97
N GLU A 308 -11.99 68.08 37.95
CA GLU A 308 -13.44 68.08 38.14
C GLU A 308 -13.88 66.89 39.00
N ALA A 309 -13.43 65.68 38.68
CA ALA A 309 -13.78 64.46 39.41
C ALA A 309 -13.33 64.52 40.88
N LEU A 310 -12.15 65.08 41.18
CA LEU A 310 -11.70 65.27 42.56
C LEU A 310 -12.56 66.26 43.34
N LYS A 311 -13.03 67.34 42.70
CA LYS A 311 -13.97 68.29 43.33
C LYS A 311 -15.34 67.65 43.58
N GLU A 312 -15.80 66.77 42.70
CA GLU A 312 -17.04 66.02 42.90
C GLU A 312 -16.91 65.04 44.09
N LEU A 313 -15.77 64.36 44.22
CA LEU A 313 -15.51 63.39 45.29
C LEU A 313 -15.23 64.04 46.65
N LYS A 314 -14.42 65.12 46.68
CA LYS A 314 -13.90 65.74 47.92
C LYS A 314 -14.50 67.13 48.23
N GLY A 315 -15.43 67.60 47.41
CA GLY A 315 -15.98 68.96 47.49
C GLY A 315 -15.08 70.03 46.84
N PRO A 316 -15.59 71.25 46.66
CA PRO A 316 -14.90 72.32 45.91
C PRO A 316 -13.55 72.72 46.50
N GLU A 317 -13.38 72.55 47.82
CA GLU A 317 -12.13 72.85 48.54
C GLU A 317 -11.20 71.63 48.70
N LEU A 318 -11.56 70.45 48.17
CA LEU A 318 -10.78 69.20 48.27
C LEU A 318 -10.48 68.70 49.70
N ASN A 319 -11.24 69.20 50.69
CA ASN A 319 -11.01 68.97 52.12
C ASN A 319 -11.78 67.78 52.69
N LYS A 320 -12.71 67.17 51.95
CA LYS A 320 -13.44 65.98 52.41
C LYS A 320 -12.60 64.71 52.22
N PRO A 321 -12.75 63.69 53.08
CA PRO A 321 -12.09 62.40 52.87
C PRO A 321 -12.53 61.77 51.54
N LEU A 322 -11.62 61.03 50.90
CA LEU A 322 -11.94 60.29 49.68
C LEU A 322 -13.00 59.21 49.99
N PRO A 323 -14.18 59.24 49.35
CA PRO A 323 -15.21 58.25 49.60
C PRO A 323 -14.83 56.91 48.96
N ARG A 324 -15.23 55.80 49.60
CA ARG A 324 -15.03 54.43 49.09
C ARG A 324 -16.09 54.10 48.05
N VAL A 325 -15.95 54.70 46.88
CA VAL A 325 -16.84 54.48 45.73
C VAL A 325 -16.22 53.51 44.73
N GLU A 326 -17.09 52.84 43.97
CA GLU A 326 -16.71 52.00 42.85
C GLU A 326 -16.89 52.79 41.55
N LEU A 327 -15.91 52.72 40.67
CA LEU A 327 -15.93 53.34 39.35
C LEU A 327 -15.73 52.28 38.28
N SER A 328 -16.37 52.48 37.14
CA SER A 328 -16.28 51.59 35.98
C SER A 328 -15.08 51.98 35.12
N VAL A 329 -14.48 51.00 34.44
CA VAL A 329 -13.34 51.17 33.53
C VAL A 329 -13.74 50.72 32.14
N LYS A 330 -13.49 51.57 31.14
CA LYS A 330 -13.73 51.28 29.73
C LYS A 330 -12.46 51.50 28.91
N ARG A 331 -12.34 50.76 27.81
CA ARG A 331 -11.30 50.94 26.80
C ARG A 331 -11.95 51.22 25.45
N PRO A 332 -11.79 52.44 24.90
CA PRO A 332 -12.31 52.76 23.57
C PRO A 332 -11.88 51.73 22.53
N GLY A 333 -12.82 51.15 21.79
CA GLY A 333 -12.59 50.10 20.80
C GLY A 333 -12.46 48.67 21.33
N TYR A 334 -12.59 48.44 22.65
CA TYR A 334 -12.69 47.08 23.20
C TYR A 334 -14.03 46.43 22.84
N LYS A 335 -14.01 45.14 22.52
CA LYS A 335 -15.19 44.35 22.12
C LYS A 335 -15.49 43.26 23.14
N GLY A 336 -15.81 43.68 24.36
CA GLY A 336 -16.28 42.80 25.43
C GLY A 336 -17.77 42.47 25.31
N VAL A 337 -18.25 41.60 26.18
CA VAL A 337 -19.67 41.19 26.26
C VAL A 337 -20.57 42.38 26.61
N ALA A 338 -20.04 43.36 27.36
CA ALA A 338 -20.72 44.64 27.66
C ALA A 338 -20.15 45.83 26.85
N GLY A 339 -19.66 45.59 25.63
CA GLY A 339 -19.10 46.63 24.77
C GLY A 339 -17.68 47.05 25.19
N GLU A 340 -17.47 48.35 25.40
CA GLU A 340 -16.15 48.91 25.75
C GLU A 340 -15.76 48.73 27.23
N PHE A 341 -16.65 48.14 28.05
CA PHE A 341 -16.42 47.92 29.46
C PHE A 341 -15.36 46.83 29.73
N ILE A 342 -14.42 47.13 30.64
CA ILE A 342 -13.29 46.27 31.01
C ILE A 342 -13.46 45.72 32.44
N GLY A 343 -13.86 46.55 33.39
CA GLY A 343 -13.97 46.15 34.79
C GLY A 343 -14.39 47.26 35.73
N ARG A 344 -14.34 47.00 37.05
CA ARG A 344 -14.59 47.99 38.11
C ARG A 344 -13.40 48.14 39.04
N LEU A 345 -13.23 49.35 39.53
CA LEU A 345 -12.21 49.75 40.50
C LEU A 345 -12.86 50.34 41.74
N ARG A 346 -12.37 49.99 42.93
CA ARG A 346 -12.79 50.64 44.18
C ARG A 346 -11.71 51.61 44.66
N LEU A 347 -12.08 52.87 44.90
CA LEU A 347 -11.13 53.87 45.40
C LEU A 347 -10.70 53.52 46.83
N ARG A 348 -9.38 53.43 47.08
CA ARG A 348 -8.83 53.05 48.40
C ARG A 348 -8.09 54.21 49.07
N GLN A 349 -7.06 54.74 48.42
CA GLN A 349 -6.13 55.66 49.05
C GLN A 349 -5.68 56.76 48.08
N GLU A 350 -5.77 58.01 48.49
CA GLU A 350 -5.22 59.13 47.72
C GLU A 350 -3.71 59.30 47.96
N VAL A 351 -3.01 59.81 46.95
CA VAL A 351 -1.61 60.22 47.07
C VAL A 351 -1.57 61.70 47.43
N PRO A 352 -1.04 62.09 48.61
CA PRO A 352 -1.02 63.49 49.04
C PRO A 352 -0.35 64.41 48.01
N GLY A 353 -1.03 65.51 47.67
CA GLY A 353 -0.51 66.53 46.75
C GLY A 353 -0.49 66.14 45.27
N LYS A 354 -1.05 64.98 44.89
CA LYS A 354 -1.18 64.55 43.50
C LYS A 354 -2.60 64.08 43.20
N ASN A 355 -3.02 64.15 41.94
CA ASN A 355 -4.32 63.63 41.50
C ASN A 355 -4.34 62.11 41.30
N TYR A 356 -3.48 61.38 42.04
CA TYR A 356 -3.38 59.94 41.93
C TYR A 356 -4.13 59.28 43.08
N VAL A 357 -4.89 58.24 42.73
CA VAL A 357 -5.59 57.40 43.70
C VAL A 357 -5.20 55.95 43.44
N VAL A 358 -4.89 55.24 44.51
CA VAL A 358 -4.71 53.79 44.51
C VAL A 358 -6.09 53.15 44.65
N CYS A 359 -6.38 52.24 43.74
CA CYS A 359 -7.65 51.56 43.62
C CYS A 359 -7.47 50.04 43.67
N ASP A 360 -8.50 49.35 44.13
CA ASP A 360 -8.57 47.89 44.11
C ASP A 360 -9.30 47.42 42.85
N ILE A 361 -8.72 46.45 42.15
CA ILE A 361 -9.35 45.81 41.00
C ILE A 361 -10.38 44.80 41.50
N LEU A 362 -11.65 45.00 41.14
CA LEU A 362 -12.72 44.07 41.48
C LEU A 362 -12.74 42.92 40.47
N ALA A 363 -12.00 41.85 40.76
CA ALA A 363 -11.83 40.70 39.87
C ALA A 363 -13.15 40.05 39.43
N ASN A 364 -14.17 40.06 40.29
CA ASN A 364 -15.51 39.54 40.01
C ASN A 364 -16.30 40.36 38.97
N TRP A 365 -15.81 41.56 38.60
CA TRP A 365 -16.44 42.43 37.60
C TRP A 365 -15.56 42.65 36.37
N SER A 366 -14.46 41.91 36.20
CA SER A 366 -13.55 42.04 35.06
C SER A 366 -13.97 41.21 33.85
N GLN A 367 -14.04 41.84 32.68
CA GLN A 367 -14.19 41.17 31.36
C GLN A 367 -12.86 41.07 30.61
N GLY A 368 -11.82 41.72 31.12
CA GLY A 368 -10.49 41.79 30.50
C GLY A 368 -9.51 42.50 31.41
N GLU A 369 -8.22 42.33 31.13
CA GLU A 369 -7.14 42.94 31.88
C GLU A 369 -7.17 44.48 31.76
N ILE A 370 -7.20 45.17 32.91
CA ILE A 370 -7.11 46.62 33.00
C ILE A 370 -5.68 47.05 32.65
N LYS A 371 -5.53 48.03 31.77
CA LYS A 371 -4.22 48.51 31.28
C LYS A 371 -4.08 50.01 31.44
N SER A 372 -2.84 50.48 31.34
CA SER A 372 -2.54 51.90 31.26
C SER A 372 -3.30 52.57 30.10
N ASN A 373 -3.79 53.78 30.34
CA ASN A 373 -4.66 54.59 29.49
C ASN A 373 -6.12 54.14 29.34
N ASP A 374 -6.57 53.13 30.09
CA ASP A 374 -8.00 52.85 30.19
C ASP A 374 -8.73 54.03 30.86
N VAL A 375 -9.96 54.28 30.43
CA VAL A 375 -10.76 55.44 30.88
C VAL A 375 -11.62 55.02 32.05
N ILE A 376 -11.60 55.81 33.11
CA ILE A 376 -12.43 55.62 34.30
C ILE A 376 -13.66 56.48 34.13
N PHE A 377 -14.82 55.91 34.38
CA PHE A 377 -16.09 56.60 34.24
C PHE A 377 -17.04 56.24 35.38
N ALA A 378 -17.91 57.19 35.71
CA ALA A 378 -19.07 56.96 36.56
C ALA A 378 -20.27 56.70 35.65
N ASP A 379 -21.01 55.63 35.96
CA ASP A 379 -22.26 55.25 35.30
C ASP A 379 -23.44 56.10 35.77
#